data_AF-A0A0D2BWW8-F1
#
_entry.id   AF-A0A0D2BWW8-F1
#
_cell.length_a   1.000
_cell.length_b   1.000
_cell.length_c   1.000
_cell.angle_alpha   90.00
_cell.angle_beta   90.00
_cell.angle_gamma   90.00
#
_symmetry.space_group_name_H-M   'P 1'
#
loop_
_entity.id
_entity.type
_entity.pdbx_description
1 polymer ?
#
loop_
_entity_poly.entity_id
_entity_poly.type
_entity_poly.pdbx_seq_one_letter_code
_entity_poly.pdbx_strand_id
1 'polypeptide(L)'
;MSTTRETLTILLLARKGSVLDETRSQLLQGSANEETSPSPSPSSRPDLRVYAGTTVDDLRSAFDQASREARTIQHVFVGAGLELEHRLEIVKEIITLSGDTSVHLKEATSGPGGFLPFIQAVLGGQPGRTSGHSL
;
A
#
# COMPACT_ATOMS: atom_id res chain seq x y z
N MET A 1 29.93 3.59 2.22
CA MET A 1 29.07 3.76 1.03
C MET A 1 27.65 3.91 1.55
N SER A 2 27.14 5.13 1.62
CA SER A 2 25.78 5.38 2.12
C SER A 2 24.81 4.98 1.02
N THR A 3 24.10 3.87 1.21
CA THR A 3 22.94 3.52 0.38
C THR A 3 21.91 4.61 0.56
N THR A 4 21.73 5.47 -0.44
CA THR A 4 20.61 6.40 -0.52
C THR A 4 19.36 5.53 -0.46
N ARG A 5 18.68 5.49 0.68
CA ARG A 5 17.45 4.71 0.80
C ARG A 5 16.40 5.39 -0.06
N GLU A 6 16.04 4.74 -1.17
CA GLU A 6 14.95 5.20 -2.02
C GLU A 6 13.65 5.14 -1.21
N THR A 7 12.97 6.28 -1.08
CA THR A 7 11.70 6.32 -0.36
C THR A 7 10.62 5.66 -1.21
N LEU A 8 10.09 4.55 -0.72
CA LEU A 8 8.95 3.88 -1.33
C LEU A 8 7.71 4.74 -1.15
N THR A 9 7.03 5.08 -2.24
CA THR A 9 5.83 5.91 -2.22
C THR A 9 4.64 5.10 -2.70
N ILE A 10 3.64 4.94 -1.83
CA ILE A 10 2.45 4.12 -2.09
C ILE A 10 1.16 4.93 -1.88
N LEU A 11 0.09 4.50 -2.54
CA LEU A 11 -1.25 5.04 -2.37
C LEU A 11 -2.21 3.90 -2.01
N LEU A 12 -3.04 4.13 -0.99
CA LEU A 12 -4.10 3.23 -0.55
C LEU A 12 -5.46 3.79 -0.94
N LEU A 13 -6.28 3.00 -1.65
CA LEU A 13 -7.63 3.34 -2.04
C LEU A 13 -8.59 2.29 -1.48
N ALA A 14 -9.46 2.66 -0.55
CA ALA A 14 -10.48 1.77 0.00
C ALA A 14 -11.68 2.58 0.47
N ARG A 15 -12.78 1.91 0.86
CA ARG A 15 -13.93 2.60 1.47
C ARG A 15 -13.47 3.35 2.72
N LYS A 16 -13.93 4.61 2.87
CA LYS A 16 -13.66 5.42 4.07
C LYS A 16 -14.13 4.68 5.32
N GLY A 17 -13.24 4.53 6.29
CA GLY A 17 -13.52 3.84 7.55
C GLY A 17 -12.25 3.48 8.29
N SER A 18 -12.42 2.89 9.49
CA SER A 18 -11.34 2.54 10.42
C SER A 18 -10.21 1.76 9.76
N VAL A 19 -10.52 0.91 8.78
CA VAL A 19 -9.54 0.02 8.12
C VAL A 19 -8.50 0.80 7.32
N LEU A 20 -8.87 1.87 6.61
CA LEU A 20 -7.93 2.63 5.78
C LEU A 20 -6.95 3.44 6.65
N ASP A 21 -7.50 4.12 7.66
CA ASP A 21 -6.71 4.91 8.62
C ASP A 21 -5.82 4.00 9.49
N GLU A 22 -6.34 2.86 9.94
CA GLU A 22 -5.60 1.87 10.70
C GLU A 22 -4.49 1.22 9.86
N THR A 23 -4.78 0.83 8.62
CA THR A 23 -3.78 0.28 7.68
C THR A 23 -2.65 1.28 7.45
N ARG A 24 -2.98 2.55 7.19
CA ARG A 24 -2.00 3.63 7.04
C ARG A 24 -1.14 3.79 8.29
N SER A 25 -1.77 3.82 9.45
CA SER A 25 -1.07 3.96 10.74
C SER A 25 -0.13 2.80 11.01
N GLN A 26 -0.58 1.56 10.79
CA GLN A 26 0.23 0.35 10.98
C GLN A 26 1.40 0.27 9.99
N LEU A 27 1.22 0.70 8.73
CA LEU A 27 2.31 0.75 7.75
C LEU A 27 3.41 1.76 8.13
N LEU A 28 3.01 2.91 8.68
CA LEU A 28 3.94 3.95 9.11
C LEU A 28 4.66 3.57 10.41
N GLN A 29 4.00 2.86 11.32
CA GLN A 29 4.58 2.40 12.60
C GLN A 29 5.52 1.21 12.46
N GLY A 30 5.47 0.49 11.32
CA GLY A 30 6.16 -0.78 11.13
C GLY A 30 5.50 -1.88 11.95
N SER A 31 5.30 -3.07 11.38
CA SER A 31 4.71 -4.19 12.09
C SER A 31 5.53 -4.56 13.33
N ALA A 32 5.05 -4.15 14.50
CA ALA A 32 5.49 -4.67 15.78
C ALA A 32 4.96 -6.10 15.91
N ASN A 33 5.62 -7.05 15.26
CA ASN A 33 5.40 -8.47 15.49
C ASN A 33 6.75 -9.20 15.47
N GLU A 34 7.58 -8.89 16.46
CA GLU A 34 8.56 -9.83 16.97
C GLU A 34 8.30 -9.95 18.48
N GLU A 35 7.75 -11.11 18.88
CA GLU A 35 7.84 -11.58 20.26
C GLU A 35 9.33 -11.67 20.62
N THR A 36 9.86 -10.68 21.34
CA THR A 36 10.84 -10.80 22.44
C THR A 36 11.53 -9.45 22.70
N SER A 37 11.43 -8.99 23.95
CA SER A 37 12.11 -7.86 24.61
C SER A 37 11.45 -6.47 24.54
N PRO A 38 11.26 -5.81 25.71
CA PRO A 38 10.76 -4.45 25.79
C PRO A 38 11.90 -3.47 25.53
N SER A 39 11.91 -2.83 24.36
CA SER A 39 12.70 -1.63 24.14
C SER A 39 11.86 -0.62 23.36
N PRO A 40 11.63 0.61 23.88
CA PRO A 40 10.81 1.59 23.20
C PRO A 40 11.67 2.29 22.14
N SER A 41 11.39 2.02 20.87
CA SER A 41 11.87 2.87 19.78
C SER A 41 10.72 3.10 18.81
N PRO A 42 10.39 4.35 18.45
CA PRO A 42 9.41 4.63 17.43
C PRO A 42 10.01 4.25 16.08
N SER A 43 9.73 3.02 15.61
CA SER A 43 10.09 2.54 14.28
C SER A 43 9.24 3.20 13.19
N SER A 44 9.17 4.53 13.16
CA SER A 44 8.64 5.26 12.01
C SER A 44 9.49 4.88 10.81
N ARG A 45 8.94 4.20 9.81
CA ARG A 45 9.66 3.90 8.55
C ARG A 45 9.88 5.21 7.79
N PRO A 46 11.06 5.87 7.87
CA PRO A 46 11.25 7.15 7.18
C PRO A 46 11.30 6.96 5.65
N ASP A 47 11.50 5.71 5.23
CA ASP A 47 11.64 5.26 3.85
C ASP A 47 10.29 4.88 3.20
N LEU A 48 9.15 5.16 3.86
CA LEU A 48 7.81 4.87 3.33
C LEU A 48 6.90 6.11 3.37
N ARG A 49 6.39 6.54 2.22
CA ARG A 49 5.35 7.56 2.08
C ARG A 49 4.03 6.90 1.72
N VAL A 50 2.98 7.22 2.47
CA VAL A 50 1.66 6.61 2.30
C VAL A 50 0.60 7.70 2.09
N TYR A 51 0.05 7.74 0.89
CA TYR A 51 -1.18 8.46 0.57
C TYR A 51 -2.39 7.55 0.82
N ALA A 52 -3.53 8.14 1.17
CA ALA A 52 -4.78 7.40 1.37
C ALA A 52 -5.94 8.18 0.77
N GLY A 53 -6.86 7.48 0.14
CA GLY A 53 -8.02 8.05 -0.53
C GLY A 53 -9.14 7.05 -0.70
N THR A 54 -10.27 7.51 -1.21
CA THR A 54 -11.49 6.70 -1.39
C THR A 54 -12.14 6.91 -2.76
N THR A 55 -11.73 7.97 -3.46
CA THR A 55 -12.28 8.41 -4.75
C THR A 55 -11.19 8.58 -5.80
N VAL A 56 -11.60 8.77 -7.05
CA VAL A 56 -10.70 9.12 -8.17
C VAL A 56 -10.12 10.53 -7.99
N ASP A 57 -10.84 11.46 -7.39
CA ASP A 57 -10.30 12.79 -7.06
C ASP A 57 -9.19 12.72 -6.01
N ASP A 58 -9.32 11.84 -5.01
CA ASP A 58 -8.24 11.59 -4.03
C ASP A 58 -7.01 10.98 -4.71
N LEU A 59 -7.22 10.07 -5.67
CA LEU A 59 -6.16 9.50 -6.49
C LEU A 59 -5.41 10.61 -7.25
N ARG A 60 -6.12 11.46 -8.00
CA ARG A 60 -5.51 12.59 -8.73
C ARG A 60 -4.74 13.53 -7.80
N SER A 61 -5.36 13.88 -6.67
CA SER A 61 -4.74 14.75 -5.66
C SER A 61 -3.45 14.15 -5.10
N ALA A 62 -3.41 12.83 -4.88
CA ALA A 62 -2.21 12.13 -4.41
C ALA A 62 -1.09 12.14 -5.46
N PHE A 63 -1.41 11.91 -6.74
CA PHE A 63 -0.43 12.00 -7.83
C PHE A 63 0.12 13.43 -8.00
N ASP A 64 -0.75 14.44 -7.95
CA ASP A 64 -0.34 15.84 -7.98
C ASP A 64 0.58 16.20 -6.81
N GLN A 65 0.23 15.74 -5.60
CA GLN A 65 1.04 15.98 -4.42
C GLN A 65 2.41 15.28 -4.52
N ALA A 66 2.44 14.01 -4.94
CA ALA A 66 3.69 13.27 -5.13
C ALA A 66 4.59 13.95 -6.18
N SER A 67 4.01 14.41 -7.29
CA SER A 67 4.72 15.15 -8.34
C SER A 67 5.33 16.45 -7.82
N ARG A 68 4.58 17.23 -7.02
CA ARG A 68 5.10 18.45 -6.36
C ARG A 68 6.24 18.18 -5.38
N GLU A 69 6.27 16.99 -4.80
CA GLU A 69 7.36 16.52 -3.93
C GLU A 69 8.52 15.87 -4.71
N ALA A 70 8.51 15.93 -6.05
CA ALA A 70 9.46 15.28 -6.96
C ALA A 70 9.57 13.76 -6.72
N ARG A 71 8.42 13.10 -6.50
CA ARG A 71 8.30 11.66 -6.21
C ARG A 71 7.32 10.99 -7.16
N THR A 72 7.55 9.70 -7.38
CA THR A 72 6.67 8.84 -8.16
C THR A 72 5.98 7.82 -7.25
N ILE A 73 4.66 7.71 -7.39
CA ILE A 73 3.88 6.65 -6.73
C ILE A 73 4.18 5.33 -7.44
N GLN A 74 4.81 4.41 -6.72
CA GLN A 74 5.26 3.12 -7.27
C GLN A 74 4.16 2.06 -7.20
N HIS A 75 3.36 2.09 -6.14
CA HIS A 75 2.29 1.12 -5.92
C HIS A 75 0.99 1.79 -5.50
N VAL A 76 -0.11 1.38 -6.13
CA VAL A 76 -1.47 1.73 -5.71
C VAL A 76 -2.18 0.46 -5.28
N PHE A 77 -2.71 0.45 -4.06
CA PHE A 77 -3.45 -0.66 -3.48
C PHE A 77 -4.93 -0.33 -3.43
N VAL A 78 -5.77 -1.10 -4.10
CA VAL A 78 -7.22 -0.93 -4.11
C VAL A 78 -7.86 -2.01 -3.25
N GLY A 79 -8.44 -1.61 -2.13
CA GLY A 79 -9.04 -2.48 -1.13
C GLY A 79 -10.41 -3.01 -1.51
N ALA A 80 -10.85 -4.03 -0.76
CA ALA A 80 -12.20 -4.56 -0.84
C ALA A 80 -13.19 -3.57 -0.22
N GLY A 81 -14.30 -3.30 -0.90
CA GLY A 81 -15.36 -2.38 -0.43
C GLY A 81 -15.58 -1.14 -1.30
N LEU A 82 -14.84 -1.01 -2.41
CA LEU A 82 -15.22 -0.14 -3.52
C LEU A 82 -15.99 -0.95 -4.55
N GLU A 83 -17.04 -0.37 -5.12
CA GLU A 83 -17.83 -0.99 -6.19
C GLU A 83 -16.95 -1.26 -7.42
N LEU A 84 -17.25 -2.33 -8.17
CA LEU A 84 -16.43 -2.77 -9.30
C LEU A 84 -16.19 -1.66 -10.33
N GLU A 85 -17.24 -0.92 -10.69
CA GLU A 85 -17.14 0.18 -11.64
C GLU A 85 -16.17 1.26 -11.18
N HIS A 86 -16.23 1.61 -9.89
CA HIS A 86 -15.32 2.57 -9.28
C HIS A 86 -13.87 2.07 -9.27
N ARG A 87 -13.67 0.77 -9.04
CA ARG A 87 -12.33 0.16 -9.09
C ARG A 87 -11.76 0.17 -10.50
N LEU A 88 -12.58 -0.09 -11.52
CA LEU A 88 -12.16 -0.02 -12.92
C LEU A 88 -11.84 1.41 -13.35
N GLU A 89 -12.60 2.39 -12.88
CA GLU A 89 -12.32 3.80 -13.11
C GLU A 89 -10.97 4.21 -12.51
N ILE A 90 -10.71 3.84 -11.25
CA ILE A 90 -9.41 4.03 -10.59
C ILE A 90 -8.27 3.42 -11.41
N VAL A 91 -8.41 2.18 -11.87
CA VAL A 91 -7.35 1.50 -12.65
C VAL A 91 -7.08 2.25 -13.97
N LYS A 92 -8.13 2.63 -14.70
CA LYS A 92 -8.01 3.40 -15.95
C LYS A 92 -7.31 4.74 -15.71
N GLU A 93 -7.68 5.43 -14.64
CA GLU A 93 -7.07 6.71 -14.29
C GLU A 93 -5.59 6.53 -13.95
N ILE A 94 -5.20 5.52 -13.16
CA ILE A 94 -3.79 5.27 -12.82
C ILE A 94 -2.95 5.02 -14.08
N ILE A 95 -3.43 4.17 -15.00
CA ILE A 95 -2.73 3.89 -16.26
C ILE A 95 -2.59 5.16 -17.11
N THR A 96 -3.56 6.08 -17.03
CA THR A 96 -3.52 7.37 -17.73
C THR A 96 -2.52 8.33 -17.09
N LEU A 97 -2.42 8.34 -15.76
CA LEU A 97 -1.53 9.23 -15.01
C LEU A 97 -0.07 8.75 -15.01
N SER A 98 0.18 7.44 -15.08
CA SER A 98 1.53 6.87 -14.95
C SER A 98 1.66 5.50 -15.61
N GLY A 99 2.69 5.34 -16.45
CA GLY A 99 3.07 4.05 -17.05
C GLY A 99 3.94 3.16 -16.15
N ASP A 100 4.50 3.72 -15.08
CA ASP A 100 5.46 3.04 -14.19
C ASP A 100 4.84 2.63 -12.85
N THR A 101 3.56 2.94 -12.62
CA THR A 101 2.85 2.62 -11.38
C THR A 101 2.23 1.23 -11.44
N SER A 102 2.52 0.38 -10.45
CA SER A 102 1.86 -0.92 -10.31
C SER A 102 0.53 -0.80 -9.54
N VAL A 103 -0.53 -1.41 -10.06
CA VAL A 103 -1.86 -1.43 -9.41
C VAL A 103 -2.13 -2.82 -8.84
N HIS A 104 -2.43 -2.85 -7.54
CA HIS A 104 -2.69 -4.07 -6.77
C HIS A 104 -4.15 -4.10 -6.34
N LEU A 105 -4.93 -5.01 -6.91
CA LEU A 105 -6.36 -5.13 -6.64
C LEU A 105 -6.61 -6.24 -5.62
N LYS A 106 -7.09 -5.87 -4.43
CA LYS A 106 -7.55 -6.86 -3.46
C LYS A 106 -8.84 -7.52 -3.94
N GLU A 107 -8.96 -8.82 -3.67
CA GLU A 107 -10.18 -9.59 -3.96
C GLU A 107 -11.37 -9.08 -3.12
N ALA A 108 -12.54 -8.99 -3.75
CA ALA A 108 -13.70 -8.28 -3.19
C ALA A 108 -14.39 -9.05 -2.04
N THR A 109 -14.34 -10.39 -2.05
CA THR A 109 -15.10 -11.21 -1.10
C THR A 109 -14.42 -11.37 0.26
N SER A 110 -13.09 -11.17 0.31
CA SER A 110 -12.30 -11.27 1.54
C SER A 110 -12.50 -10.11 2.54
N GLY A 111 -13.46 -9.21 2.31
CA GLY A 111 -13.87 -8.17 3.26
C GLY A 111 -12.76 -7.19 3.67
N PRO A 112 -13.02 -6.33 4.67
CA PRO A 112 -12.09 -5.29 5.12
C PRO A 112 -10.83 -5.83 5.84
N GLY A 113 -10.93 -6.92 6.60
CA GLY A 113 -9.85 -7.40 7.47
C GLY A 113 -8.59 -7.89 6.74
N GLY A 114 -8.68 -8.19 5.44
CA GLY A 114 -7.53 -8.67 4.66
C GLY A 114 -6.67 -7.58 4.00
N PHE A 115 -6.96 -6.29 4.21
CA PHE A 115 -6.32 -5.23 3.41
C PHE A 115 -4.86 -4.98 3.77
N LEU A 116 -4.55 -4.85 5.06
CA LEU A 116 -3.17 -4.72 5.52
C LEU A 116 -2.31 -5.96 5.23
N PRO A 117 -2.77 -7.21 5.52
CA PRO A 117 -2.02 -8.41 5.15
C PRO A 117 -1.71 -8.51 3.65
N PHE A 118 -2.65 -8.08 2.80
CA PHE A 118 -2.44 -8.03 1.35
C PHE A 118 -1.31 -7.06 0.96
N ILE A 119 -1.32 -5.84 1.50
CA ILE A 119 -0.27 -4.84 1.24
C ILE A 119 1.09 -5.36 1.72
N GLN A 120 1.14 -5.94 2.92
CA GLN A 120 2.37 -6.50 3.47
C GLN A 120 2.91 -7.65 2.61
N ALA A 121 2.06 -8.53 2.10
CA ALA A 121 2.47 -9.62 1.22
C ALA A 121 3.08 -9.13 -0.10
N VAL A 122 2.54 -8.03 -0.64
CA VAL A 122 3.08 -7.40 -1.86
C VAL A 122 4.39 -6.66 -1.58
N LEU A 123 4.45 -5.87 -0.51
CA LEU A 123 5.62 -5.04 -0.19
C LEU A 123 6.79 -5.84 0.42
N GLY A 124 6.51 -6.91 1.15
CA GLY A 124 7.52 -7.76 1.78
C GLY A 124 8.14 -8.77 0.83
N GLY A 125 7.46 -9.09 -0.29
CA GLY A 125 7.67 -10.33 -1.04
C GLY A 125 7.36 -11.54 -0.15
N GLN A 126 6.60 -12.53 -0.60
CA GLN A 126 6.45 -13.76 0.20
C GLN A 126 7.83 -14.37 0.52
N PRO A 127 8.26 -14.50 1.80
CA PRO A 127 9.29 -15.47 2.11
C PRO A 127 8.64 -16.86 2.03
N GLY A 128 8.90 -17.58 0.94
CA GLY A 128 8.68 -19.02 0.88
C GLY A 128 7.38 -19.50 0.22
N ARG A 129 7.40 -19.57 -1.12
CA ARG A 129 6.86 -20.74 -1.82
C ARG A 129 7.96 -21.33 -2.70
N THR A 130 9.00 -21.88 -2.07
CA THR A 130 9.78 -22.93 -2.72
C THR A 130 8.91 -24.17 -2.74
N SER A 131 8.43 -24.51 -3.93
CA SER A 131 7.85 -25.80 -4.27
C SER A 131 8.79 -26.91 -3.80
N GLY A 132 8.41 -27.61 -2.74
CA GLY A 132 9.13 -28.74 -2.19
C GLY A 132 8.16 -29.83 -1.76
N HIS A 133 7.38 -30.35 -2.71
CA HIS A 133 6.76 -31.66 -2.56
C HIS A 133 7.56 -32.62 -3.43
N SER A 134 8.54 -33.26 -2.80
CA SER A 134 9.16 -34.48 -3.30
C SER A 134 9.16 -35.44 -2.12
N LEU A 135 8.23 -36.38 -2.15
CA LEU A 135 8.35 -37.74 -1.61
C LEU A 135 7.53 -38.65 -2.52
#